data_AF-A0AB37YRR1-F1
#
_entry.id   AF-A0AB37YRR1-F1
#
_cell.length_a   1.000
_cell.length_b   1.000
_cell.length_c   1.000
_cell.angle_alpha   90.00
_cell.angle_beta   90.00
_cell.angle_gamma   90.00
#
_symmetry.space_group_name_H-M   'P 1'
#
loop_
_entity.id
_entity.type
_entity.pdbx_description
1 polymer ?
#
loop_
_entity_poly.entity_id
_entity_poly.type
_entity_poly.pdbx_seq_one_letter_code
_entity_poly.pdbx_strand_id
1 'polypeptide(L)'
;MWNIKEKDLDEFKITCRNRLSPEDSMVFMFGGIVYSSLFMLFILVALIKIGWGYYPTLFDKIIVSIELVLYGLQVIFFILYLIPKARFKYQKLQVLVILLFAFQLGTIGFTLFILPAISNYSIDQITLLYVGLLFLGAVFVHLVTTIDTFKQAESGAFSTDERATSFFSKIKNNTMIGITIYVLTLLILIYFHNNYETGVLVGYMAGTLVMYAVAIGAAEFQLLAYCRFKFPSFYISWEEHERERQEFLKRYKEREEKKAKEIK
;
A
#
# COMPACT_ATOMS: atom_id res chain seq x y z
N MET A 1 -13.57 14.57 -14.91
CA MET A 1 -14.06 13.21 -14.62
C MET A 1 -13.52 12.30 -15.73
N TRP A 2 -12.79 11.24 -15.41
CA TRP A 2 -12.15 10.36 -16.40
C TRP A 2 -13.19 9.63 -17.27
N ASN A 3 -12.98 9.57 -18.58
CA ASN A 3 -13.92 8.95 -19.53
C ASN A 3 -13.61 7.46 -19.78
N ILE A 4 -13.34 6.72 -18.71
CA ILE A 4 -13.04 5.29 -18.76
C ILE A 4 -14.32 4.51 -19.08
N LYS A 5 -14.26 3.63 -20.08
CA LYS A 5 -15.34 2.69 -20.45
C LYS A 5 -15.04 1.31 -19.88
N GLU A 6 -16.08 0.58 -19.50
CA GLU A 6 -15.93 -0.72 -18.85
C GLU A 6 -15.25 -1.78 -19.74
N LYS A 7 -15.56 -1.78 -21.04
CA LYS A 7 -14.97 -2.68 -22.04
C LYS A 7 -13.45 -2.51 -22.22
N ASP A 8 -12.91 -1.38 -21.77
CA ASP A 8 -11.50 -1.05 -21.90
C ASP A 8 -10.70 -1.53 -20.66
N LEU A 9 -11.34 -2.29 -19.76
CA LEU A 9 -10.80 -2.75 -18.48
C LEU A 9 -10.77 -4.28 -18.31
N ASP A 10 -10.88 -5.06 -19.38
CA ASP A 10 -10.99 -6.53 -19.28
C ASP A 10 -9.76 -7.16 -18.59
N GLU A 11 -8.54 -6.77 -18.94
CA GLU A 11 -7.32 -7.25 -18.28
C GLU A 11 -7.23 -6.78 -16.82
N PHE A 12 -7.64 -5.54 -16.56
CA PHE A 12 -7.69 -5.02 -15.20
C PHE A 12 -8.71 -5.78 -14.36
N LYS A 13 -9.84 -6.20 -14.94
CA LYS A 13 -10.85 -7.02 -14.27
C LYS A 13 -10.32 -8.42 -13.95
N ILE A 14 -9.55 -9.03 -14.85
CA ILE A 14 -8.83 -10.29 -14.58
C ILE A 14 -7.87 -10.11 -13.40
N THR A 15 -7.08 -9.03 -13.43
CA THR A 15 -6.19 -8.65 -12.32
C THR A 15 -6.96 -8.50 -11.01
N CYS A 16 -8.13 -7.86 -11.06
CA CYS A 16 -8.99 -7.66 -9.90
C CYS A 16 -9.59 -8.97 -9.37
N ARG A 17 -9.91 -9.94 -10.24
CA ARG A 17 -10.40 -11.26 -9.83
C ARG A 17 -9.29 -12.13 -9.23
N ASN A 18 -8.04 -11.95 -9.66
CA ASN A 18 -6.93 -12.80 -9.24
C ASN A 18 -6.14 -12.28 -8.04
N ARG A 19 -5.69 -11.01 -8.06
CA ARG A 19 -4.79 -10.47 -7.02
C ARG A 19 -5.43 -9.41 -6.13
N LEU A 20 -6.45 -8.72 -6.64
CA LEU A 20 -7.18 -7.68 -5.90
C LEU A 20 -8.60 -8.12 -5.52
N SER A 21 -8.82 -9.43 -5.47
CA SER A 21 -10.12 -9.99 -5.09
C SER A 21 -10.40 -9.62 -3.63
N PRO A 22 -11.67 -9.63 -3.18
CA PRO A 22 -11.97 -9.39 -1.77
C PRO A 22 -11.24 -10.34 -0.83
N GLU A 23 -10.93 -11.57 -1.29
CA GLU A 23 -10.15 -12.56 -0.55
C GLU A 23 -8.64 -12.27 -0.62
N ASP A 24 -8.06 -12.11 -1.80
CA ASP A 24 -6.60 -11.95 -1.96
C ASP A 24 -6.09 -10.62 -1.42
N SER A 25 -6.95 -9.59 -1.43
CA SER A 25 -6.63 -8.31 -0.79
C SER A 25 -6.39 -8.44 0.71
N MET A 26 -6.87 -9.51 1.36
CA MET A 26 -6.58 -9.78 2.76
C MET A 26 -5.10 -10.10 3.00
N VAL A 27 -4.38 -10.61 2.00
CA VAL A 27 -2.93 -10.82 2.11
C VAL A 27 -2.21 -9.49 2.31
N PHE A 28 -2.57 -8.47 1.52
CA PHE A 28 -2.04 -7.12 1.69
C PHE A 28 -2.43 -6.53 3.05
N MET A 29 -3.68 -6.68 3.48
CA MET A 29 -4.14 -6.18 4.79
C MET A 29 -3.42 -6.89 5.95
N PHE A 30 -3.22 -8.20 5.87
CA PHE A 30 -2.48 -8.97 6.87
C PHE A 30 -1.02 -8.50 6.94
N GLY A 31 -0.34 -8.40 5.80
CA GLY A 31 1.03 -7.88 5.74
C GLY A 31 1.14 -6.46 6.29
N GLY A 32 0.17 -5.60 5.96
CA GLY A 32 0.08 -4.23 6.48
C GLY A 32 -0.10 -4.18 8.00
N ILE A 33 -0.99 -4.99 8.58
CA ILE A 33 -1.15 -5.10 10.03
C ILE A 33 0.15 -5.57 10.67
N VAL A 34 0.76 -6.65 10.19
CA VAL A 34 1.99 -7.19 10.77
C VAL A 34 3.10 -6.13 10.76
N TYR A 35 3.30 -5.46 9.62
CA TYR A 35 4.29 -4.40 9.51
C TYR A 35 3.97 -3.23 10.44
N SER A 36 2.75 -2.69 10.42
CA SER A 36 2.36 -1.58 11.29
C SER A 36 2.50 -1.93 12.77
N SER A 37 2.12 -3.15 13.17
CA SER A 37 2.23 -3.64 14.55
C SER A 37 3.67 -3.63 15.07
N LEU A 38 4.66 -3.95 14.21
CA LEU A 38 6.08 -3.92 14.61
C LEU A 38 6.50 -2.50 15.04
N PHE A 39 6.11 -1.48 14.28
CA PHE A 39 6.44 -0.08 14.61
C PHE A 39 5.57 0.47 15.75
N MET A 40 4.28 0.12 15.76
CA MET A 40 3.36 0.53 16.82
C MET A 40 3.74 -0.03 18.18
N LEU A 41 4.41 -1.18 18.26
CA LEU A 41 4.90 -1.73 19.51
C LEU A 41 5.83 -0.74 20.22
N PHE A 42 6.74 -0.06 19.50
CA PHE A 42 7.63 0.95 20.08
C PHE A 42 6.85 2.13 20.66
N ILE A 43 5.87 2.64 19.89
CA ILE A 43 5.03 3.76 20.31
C ILE A 43 4.20 3.39 21.55
N LEU A 44 3.56 2.22 21.54
CA LEU A 44 2.72 1.75 22.64
C LEU A 44 3.53 1.44 23.90
N VAL A 45 4.70 0.78 23.77
CA VAL A 45 5.57 0.48 24.91
C VAL A 45 6.05 1.76 25.57
N ALA A 46 6.49 2.74 24.78
CA ALA A 46 6.89 4.04 25.29
C ALA A 46 5.75 4.76 26.01
N LEU A 47 4.56 4.79 25.39
CA LEU A 47 3.38 5.42 25.97
C LEU A 47 2.91 4.75 27.26
N ILE A 48 2.94 3.41 27.33
CA ILE A 48 2.49 2.66 28.51
C ILE A 48 3.48 2.77 29.67
N LYS A 49 4.79 2.68 29.38
CA LYS A 49 5.83 2.67 30.44
C LYS A 49 6.19 4.07 30.95
N ILE A 50 6.22 5.07 30.06
CA ILE A 50 6.74 6.41 30.35
C ILE A 50 5.63 7.46 30.30
N GLY A 51 4.57 7.22 29.52
CA GLY A 51 3.47 8.16 29.33
C GLY A 51 3.78 9.23 28.28
N TRP A 52 2.86 10.18 28.15
CA TRP A 52 2.95 11.28 27.17
C TRP A 52 4.18 12.19 27.37
N GLY A 53 4.82 12.15 28.53
CA GLY A 53 6.08 12.87 28.79
C GLY A 53 7.24 12.39 27.92
N TYR A 54 7.16 11.18 27.36
CA TYR A 54 8.13 10.67 26.40
C TYR A 54 8.13 11.42 25.06
N TYR A 55 7.03 12.07 24.70
CA TYR A 55 6.88 12.86 23.48
C TYR A 55 6.89 14.35 23.83
N PRO A 56 8.07 15.00 23.83
CA PRO A 56 8.24 16.31 24.47
C PRO A 56 7.54 17.45 23.71
N THR A 57 7.47 17.37 22.39
CA THR A 57 6.91 18.46 21.58
C THR A 57 5.43 18.26 21.24
N LEU A 58 4.74 19.34 20.89
CA LEU A 58 3.36 19.24 20.36
C LEU A 58 3.32 18.46 19.05
N PHE A 59 4.34 18.61 18.21
CA PHE A 59 4.48 17.90 16.94
C PHE A 59 4.52 16.37 17.16
N ASP A 60 5.35 15.90 18.10
CA ASP A 60 5.45 14.48 18.43
C ASP A 60 4.11 13.91 18.90
N LYS A 61 3.42 14.64 19.79
CA LYS A 61 2.11 14.24 20.32
C LYS A 61 1.05 14.15 19.23
N ILE A 62 1.06 15.08 18.28
CA ILE A 62 0.14 15.07 17.13
C ILE A 62 0.40 13.84 16.27
N ILE A 63 1.65 13.58 15.90
CA ILE A 63 2.02 12.40 15.09
C ILE A 63 1.61 11.12 15.79
N VAL A 64 1.97 10.95 17.06
CA VAL A 64 1.62 9.76 17.85
C VAL A 64 0.11 9.57 17.92
N SER A 65 -0.65 10.66 18.13
CA SER A 65 -2.11 10.59 18.17
C SER A 65 -2.70 10.17 16.82
N ILE A 66 -2.18 10.69 15.71
CA ILE A 66 -2.58 10.29 14.37
C ILE A 66 -2.29 8.80 14.15
N GLU A 67 -1.08 8.33 14.47
CA GLU A 67 -0.72 6.91 14.29
C GLU A 67 -1.59 5.98 15.14
N LEU A 68 -1.90 6.35 16.38
CA LEU A 68 -2.80 5.58 17.24
C LEU A 68 -4.20 5.46 16.64
N VAL A 69 -4.74 6.55 16.09
CA VAL A 69 -6.05 6.55 15.43
C VAL A 69 -6.02 5.72 14.16
N LEU A 70 -5.03 5.93 13.29
CA LEU A 70 -4.91 5.19 12.03
C LEU A 70 -4.74 3.69 12.30
N TYR A 71 -3.87 3.32 13.24
CA TYR A 71 -3.66 1.92 13.62
C TYR A 71 -4.91 1.30 14.27
N GLY A 72 -5.61 2.04 15.13
CA GLY A 72 -6.88 1.60 15.71
C GLY A 72 -7.90 1.29 14.62
N LEU A 73 -8.03 2.16 13.62
CA LEU A 73 -8.88 1.91 12.45
C LEU A 73 -8.42 0.67 11.66
N GLN A 74 -7.10 0.49 11.44
CA GLN A 74 -6.58 -0.71 10.78
C GLN A 74 -7.01 -1.98 11.50
N VAL A 75 -6.83 -2.05 12.83
CA VAL A 75 -7.18 -3.22 13.63
C VAL A 75 -8.68 -3.51 13.57
N ILE A 76 -9.53 -2.48 13.73
CA ILE A 76 -10.99 -2.62 13.68
C ILE A 76 -11.44 -3.18 12.32
N PHE A 77 -10.96 -2.59 11.23
CA PHE A 77 -11.35 -3.04 9.89
C PHE A 77 -10.77 -4.41 9.56
N PHE A 78 -9.53 -4.70 9.98
CA PHE A 78 -8.94 -6.02 9.79
C PHE A 78 -9.81 -7.11 10.43
N ILE A 79 -10.21 -6.94 11.70
CA ILE A 79 -11.11 -7.86 12.41
C ILE A 79 -12.44 -8.02 11.67
N LEU A 80 -13.04 -6.92 11.21
CA LEU A 80 -14.29 -6.95 10.44
C LEU A 80 -14.16 -7.79 9.16
N TYR A 81 -13.04 -7.66 8.45
CA TYR A 81 -12.81 -8.34 7.17
C TYR A 81 -12.24 -9.76 7.29
N LEU A 82 -11.89 -10.22 8.50
CA LEU A 82 -11.65 -11.64 8.76
C LEU A 82 -12.90 -12.49 8.50
N ILE A 83 -14.11 -11.90 8.57
CA ILE A 83 -15.36 -12.59 8.26
C ILE A 83 -15.54 -12.64 6.73
N PRO A 84 -15.51 -13.83 6.08
CA PRO A 84 -15.56 -13.92 4.62
C PRO A 84 -16.79 -13.26 4.00
N LYS A 85 -17.97 -13.42 4.60
CA LYS A 85 -19.19 -12.78 4.09
C LYS A 85 -19.12 -11.25 4.17
N ALA A 86 -18.43 -10.68 5.16
CA ALA A 86 -18.30 -9.24 5.33
C ALA A 86 -17.42 -8.61 4.24
N ARG A 87 -16.29 -9.24 3.88
CA ARG A 87 -15.42 -8.76 2.79
C ARG A 87 -16.14 -8.70 1.44
N PHE A 88 -16.91 -9.72 1.10
CA PHE A 88 -17.68 -9.74 -0.15
C PHE A 88 -18.91 -8.79 -0.10
N LYS A 89 -19.54 -8.61 1.06
CA LYS A 89 -20.67 -7.66 1.20
C LYS A 89 -20.23 -6.20 1.14
N TYR A 90 -19.09 -5.85 1.75
CA TYR A 90 -18.66 -4.46 1.93
C TYR A 90 -17.44 -4.10 1.07
N GLN A 91 -17.39 -4.55 -0.18
CA GLN A 91 -16.25 -4.38 -1.10
C GLN A 91 -15.88 -2.92 -1.38
N LYS A 92 -16.87 -2.03 -1.45
CA LYS A 92 -16.64 -0.58 -1.65
C LYS A 92 -15.94 0.06 -0.46
N LEU A 93 -16.31 -0.34 0.76
CA LEU A 93 -15.61 0.10 1.96
C LEU A 93 -14.23 -0.57 2.06
N GLN A 94 -14.13 -1.86 1.70
CA GLN A 94 -12.91 -2.63 1.79
C GLN A 94 -11.79 -2.00 0.96
N VAL A 95 -12.09 -1.51 -0.25
CA VAL A 95 -11.07 -0.86 -1.09
C VAL A 95 -10.62 0.49 -0.54
N LEU A 96 -11.50 1.26 0.13
CA LEU A 96 -11.08 2.46 0.86
C LEU A 96 -10.19 2.12 2.06
N VAL A 97 -10.50 1.02 2.74
CA VAL A 97 -9.69 0.49 3.83
C VAL A 97 -8.33 0.02 3.31
N ILE A 98 -8.24 -0.63 2.15
CA ILE A 98 -6.96 -1.00 1.53
C ILE A 98 -6.11 0.25 1.26
N LEU A 99 -6.73 1.36 0.81
CA LEU A 99 -6.02 2.64 0.64
C LEU A 99 -5.53 3.21 1.97
N LEU A 100 -6.30 3.11 3.04
CA LEU A 100 -5.86 3.46 4.41
C LEU A 100 -4.65 2.61 4.82
N PHE A 101 -4.69 1.30 4.55
CA PHE A 101 -3.58 0.40 4.84
C PHE A 101 -2.33 0.74 4.04
N ALA A 102 -2.48 1.06 2.76
CA ALA A 102 -1.37 1.50 1.92
C ALA A 102 -0.77 2.82 2.43
N PHE A 103 -1.60 3.81 2.77
CA PHE A 103 -1.12 5.06 3.34
C PHE A 103 -0.28 4.82 4.59
N GLN A 104 -0.80 4.06 5.55
CA GLN A 104 -0.09 3.82 6.81
C GLN A 104 1.16 2.93 6.64
N LEU A 105 1.12 1.93 5.75
CA LEU A 105 2.30 1.14 5.40
C LEU A 105 3.42 2.02 4.84
N GLY A 106 3.07 3.04 4.06
CA GLY A 106 4.02 4.00 3.49
C GLY A 106 4.59 4.99 4.51
N THR A 107 3.86 5.34 5.57
CA THR A 107 4.25 6.42 6.49
C THR A 107 4.79 5.95 7.84
N ILE A 108 4.32 4.82 8.37
CA ILE A 108 4.62 4.44 9.76
C ILE A 108 6.10 4.19 10.04
N GLY A 109 6.84 3.70 9.03
CA GLY A 109 8.30 3.53 9.15
C GLY A 109 9.03 4.85 9.36
N PHE A 110 8.57 5.92 8.70
CA PHE A 110 9.13 7.27 8.88
C PHE A 110 8.78 7.88 10.23
N THR A 111 7.60 7.56 10.77
CA THR A 111 7.22 8.01 12.12
C THR A 111 8.25 7.60 13.17
N LEU A 112 8.85 6.41 13.04
CA LEU A 112 9.93 5.96 13.91
C LEU A 112 11.19 6.86 13.82
N PHE A 113 11.50 7.33 12.61
CA PHE A 113 12.71 8.12 12.33
C PHE A 113 12.53 9.62 12.53
N ILE A 114 11.31 10.11 12.77
CA ILE A 114 11.05 11.52 13.10
C ILE A 114 10.76 11.74 14.60
N LEU A 115 10.49 10.68 15.36
CA LEU A 115 10.26 10.75 16.79
C LEU A 115 11.60 10.67 17.54
N PRO A 116 12.11 11.79 18.10
CA PRO A 116 13.44 11.83 18.73
C PRO A 116 13.53 10.88 19.94
N ALA A 117 12.38 10.68 20.58
CA ALA A 117 12.27 9.81 21.74
C ALA A 117 12.64 8.36 21.41
N ILE A 118 12.35 7.90 20.19
CA ILE A 118 12.59 6.52 19.76
C ILE A 118 13.95 6.35 19.09
N SER A 119 14.46 7.38 18.40
CA SER A 119 15.70 7.29 17.63
C SER A 119 16.98 7.44 18.46
N ASN A 120 16.91 7.74 19.77
CA ASN A 120 18.07 8.07 20.63
C ASN A 120 18.95 9.24 20.12
N TYR A 121 18.55 9.92 19.04
CA TYR A 121 19.23 11.08 18.46
C TYR A 121 18.29 12.27 18.48
N SER A 122 18.80 13.45 18.82
CA SER A 122 18.06 14.70 18.63
C SER A 122 17.88 14.95 17.14
N ILE A 123 16.64 14.96 16.67
CA ILE A 123 16.33 15.28 15.27
C ILE A 123 16.22 16.79 15.17
N ASP A 124 17.21 17.40 14.52
CA ASP A 124 17.20 18.84 14.26
C ASP A 124 16.23 19.19 13.11
N GLN A 125 15.94 20.49 12.98
CA GLN A 125 14.98 20.98 12.00
C GLN A 125 15.37 20.71 10.54
N ILE A 126 16.66 20.66 10.22
CA ILE A 126 17.15 20.40 8.86
C ILE A 126 16.89 18.93 8.51
N THR A 127 17.14 18.02 9.43
CA THR A 127 16.82 16.60 9.26
C THR A 127 15.32 16.39 9.07
N LEU A 128 14.50 17.04 9.90
CA LEU A 128 13.04 16.99 9.74
C LEU A 128 12.59 17.55 8.39
N LEU A 129 13.21 18.64 7.91
CA LEU A 129 12.95 19.20 6.59
C LEU A 129 13.26 18.20 5.47
N TYR A 130 14.42 17.52 5.50
CA TYR A 130 14.78 16.52 4.50
C TYR A 130 13.83 15.33 4.50
N VAL A 131 13.40 14.86 5.67
CA VAL A 131 12.39 13.79 5.78
C VAL A 131 11.03 14.25 5.26
N GLY A 132 10.63 15.48 5.57
CA GLY A 132 9.41 16.09 5.02
C GLY A 132 9.45 16.18 3.49
N LEU A 133 10.61 16.52 2.92
CA LEU A 133 10.83 16.52 1.48
C LEU A 133 10.77 15.11 0.88
N LEU A 134 11.33 14.09 1.53
CA LEU A 134 11.19 12.69 1.08
C LEU A 134 9.71 12.27 1.00
N PHE A 135 8.92 12.62 2.02
CA PHE A 135 7.48 12.37 2.03
C PHE A 135 6.75 13.12 0.92
N LEU A 136 7.02 14.41 0.72
CA LEU A 136 6.43 15.20 -0.37
C LEU A 136 6.77 14.62 -1.75
N GLY A 137 7.99 14.12 -1.93
CA GLY A 137 8.38 13.40 -3.13
C GLY A 137 7.51 12.16 -3.37
N ALA A 138 7.24 11.34 -2.34
CA ALA A 138 6.36 10.18 -2.46
C ALA A 138 4.92 10.56 -2.80
N VAL A 139 4.40 11.64 -2.20
CA VAL A 139 3.09 12.20 -2.58
C VAL A 139 3.07 12.58 -4.05
N PHE A 140 4.11 13.25 -4.55
CA PHE A 140 4.23 13.61 -5.96
C PHE A 140 4.28 12.37 -6.87
N VAL A 141 5.07 11.35 -6.52
CA VAL A 141 5.12 10.06 -7.26
C VAL A 141 3.74 9.42 -7.32
N HIS A 142 3.05 9.37 -6.19
CA HIS A 142 1.71 8.80 -6.13
C HIS A 142 0.76 9.53 -7.08
N LEU A 143 0.73 10.87 -7.05
CA LEU A 143 -0.10 11.67 -7.94
C LEU A 143 0.20 11.39 -9.42
N VAL A 144 1.48 11.39 -9.81
CA VAL A 144 1.89 11.11 -11.20
C VAL A 144 1.48 9.70 -11.61
N THR A 145 1.73 8.71 -10.74
CA THR A 145 1.41 7.30 -11.02
C THR A 145 -0.10 7.09 -11.13
N THR A 146 -0.89 7.73 -10.28
CA THR A 146 -2.36 7.69 -10.35
C THR A 146 -2.86 8.32 -11.64
N ILE A 147 -2.39 9.52 -12.00
CA ILE A 147 -2.76 10.16 -13.26
C ILE A 147 -2.42 9.27 -14.46
N ASP A 148 -1.22 8.69 -14.49
CA ASP A 148 -0.78 7.79 -15.55
C ASP A 148 -1.65 6.53 -15.61
N THR A 149 -1.92 5.90 -14.46
CA THR A 149 -2.78 4.70 -14.35
C THR A 149 -4.20 4.95 -14.87
N PHE A 150 -4.80 6.09 -14.52
CA PHE A 150 -6.12 6.46 -15.00
C PHE A 150 -6.14 6.82 -16.48
N LYS A 151 -5.07 7.46 -17.00
CA LYS A 151 -4.92 7.71 -18.44
C LYS A 151 -4.77 6.42 -19.23
N GLN A 152 -4.01 5.46 -18.72
CA GLN A 152 -3.90 4.12 -19.32
C GLN A 152 -5.26 3.41 -19.38
N ALA A 153 -6.05 3.50 -18.31
CA ALA A 153 -7.41 2.99 -18.29
C ALA A 153 -8.34 3.70 -19.30
N GLU A 154 -8.20 5.02 -19.46
CA GLU A 154 -8.99 5.80 -20.42
C GLU A 154 -8.59 5.53 -21.87
N SER A 155 -7.31 5.26 -22.14
CA SER A 155 -6.80 4.94 -23.49
C SER A 155 -7.03 3.49 -23.91
N GLY A 156 -7.56 2.64 -23.02
CA GLY A 156 -7.79 1.22 -23.29
C GLY A 156 -6.55 0.34 -23.22
N ALA A 157 -5.53 0.74 -22.46
CA ALA A 157 -4.33 -0.06 -22.24
C ALA A 157 -4.59 -1.36 -21.46
N PHE A 158 -5.74 -1.47 -20.77
CA PHE A 158 -6.18 -2.69 -20.07
C PHE A 158 -7.23 -3.49 -20.86
N SER A 159 -7.41 -3.18 -22.15
CA SER A 159 -8.23 -4.00 -23.04
C SER A 159 -7.44 -5.22 -23.50
N THR A 160 -8.15 -6.29 -23.88
CA THR A 160 -7.53 -7.50 -24.47
C THR A 160 -7.14 -7.32 -25.95
N ASP A 161 -7.36 -6.13 -26.51
CA ASP A 161 -6.98 -5.78 -27.89
C ASP A 161 -5.48 -5.45 -27.98
N GLU A 162 -4.89 -5.51 -29.18
CA GLU A 162 -3.48 -5.15 -29.48
C GLU A 162 -3.07 -3.71 -29.11
N ARG A 163 -3.96 -2.91 -28.51
CA ARG A 163 -3.71 -1.57 -27.99
C ARG A 163 -2.97 -1.55 -26.64
N ALA A 164 -2.54 -2.71 -26.14
CA ALA A 164 -1.68 -2.83 -24.97
C ALA A 164 -0.30 -2.21 -25.22
N THR A 165 -0.20 -0.89 -25.08
CA THR A 165 1.09 -0.20 -25.05
C THR A 165 1.76 -0.37 -23.69
N SER A 166 3.09 -0.49 -23.67
CA SER A 166 4.00 -0.46 -22.50
C SER A 166 3.38 0.07 -21.20
N PHE A 167 3.50 -0.72 -20.11
CA PHE A 167 3.10 -0.42 -18.71
C PHE A 167 3.56 0.95 -18.19
N PHE A 168 4.58 1.54 -18.82
CA PHE A 168 5.10 2.87 -18.50
C PHE A 168 5.06 3.75 -19.73
N SER A 169 4.39 4.90 -19.62
CA SER A 169 4.57 5.98 -20.58
C SER A 169 6.00 6.53 -20.51
N LYS A 170 6.52 7.02 -21.64
CA LYS A 170 7.86 7.66 -21.69
C LYS A 170 8.00 8.80 -20.68
N ILE A 171 6.89 9.49 -20.40
CA ILE A 171 6.79 10.57 -19.41
C ILE A 171 7.03 10.01 -18.00
N LYS A 172 6.36 8.91 -17.64
CA LYS A 172 6.54 8.26 -16.33
C LYS A 172 7.99 7.81 -16.12
N ASN A 173 8.63 7.24 -17.14
CA ASN A 173 10.03 6.80 -17.01
C ASN A 173 10.99 7.95 -16.69
N ASN A 174 10.88 9.08 -17.40
CA ASN A 174 11.72 10.24 -17.15
C ASN A 174 11.46 10.85 -15.75
N THR A 175 10.20 10.90 -15.32
CA THR A 175 9.85 11.35 -13.97
C THR A 175 10.48 10.44 -12.91
N MET A 176 10.44 9.11 -13.10
CA MET A 176 11.02 8.15 -12.15
C MET A 176 12.54 8.33 -12.00
N ILE A 177 13.27 8.59 -13.09
CA ILE A 177 14.70 8.88 -13.03
C ILE A 177 14.97 10.14 -12.19
N GLY A 178 14.21 11.22 -12.44
CA GLY A 178 14.33 12.46 -11.68
C GLY A 178 14.05 12.26 -10.19
N ILE A 179 13.00 11.49 -9.86
CA ILE A 179 12.66 11.11 -8.48
C ILE A 179 13.79 10.31 -7.83
N THR A 180 14.39 9.35 -8.53
CA THR A 180 15.49 8.55 -7.98
C THR A 180 16.68 9.44 -7.60
N ILE A 181 17.07 10.38 -8.48
CA ILE A 181 18.14 11.33 -8.19
C ILE A 181 17.78 12.21 -6.99
N TYR A 182 16.55 12.71 -6.94
CA TYR A 182 16.04 13.51 -5.82
C TYR A 182 16.10 12.77 -4.48
N VAL A 183 15.61 11.54 -4.43
CA VAL A 183 15.62 10.69 -3.23
C VAL A 183 17.04 10.39 -2.77
N LEU A 184 17.92 9.98 -3.69
CA LEU A 184 19.32 9.69 -3.36
C LEU A 184 20.04 10.93 -2.82
N THR A 185 19.80 12.10 -3.43
CA THR A 185 20.36 13.37 -2.94
C THR A 185 19.92 13.65 -1.51
N LEU A 186 18.63 13.51 -1.19
CA LEU A 186 18.13 13.74 0.18
C LEU A 186 18.68 12.74 1.19
N LEU A 187 18.77 11.45 0.83
CA LEU A 187 19.35 10.43 1.70
C LEU A 187 20.84 10.69 1.99
N ILE A 188 21.59 11.13 0.99
CA ILE A 188 22.99 11.56 1.15
C ILE A 188 23.09 12.78 2.07
N LEU A 189 22.22 13.78 1.89
CA LEU A 189 22.19 14.97 2.74
C LEU A 189 21.86 14.62 4.20
N ILE A 190 20.87 13.76 4.45
CA ILE A 190 20.52 13.28 5.80
C ILE A 190 21.73 12.58 6.44
N TYR A 191 22.41 11.72 5.69
CA TYR A 191 23.59 10.99 6.18
C TYR A 191 24.71 11.92 6.61
N PHE A 192 25.15 12.83 5.71
CA PHE A 192 26.26 13.73 5.99
C PHE A 192 25.93 14.78 7.05
N HIS A 193 24.71 15.31 7.06
CA HIS A 193 24.29 16.33 8.02
C HIS A 193 24.30 15.80 9.45
N ASN A 194 23.82 14.57 9.66
CA ASN A 194 23.71 13.98 11.00
C ASN A 194 24.94 13.16 11.42
N ASN A 195 25.86 12.89 10.49
CA ASN A 195 26.97 11.97 10.70
C ASN A 195 26.48 10.60 11.26
N TYR A 196 25.36 10.12 10.73
CA TYR A 196 24.71 8.89 11.22
C TYR A 196 25.56 7.65 11.00
N GLU A 197 25.44 6.67 11.89
CA GLU A 197 25.95 5.34 11.66
C GLU A 197 25.25 4.69 10.45
N THR A 198 25.96 3.80 9.75
CA THR A 198 25.46 3.13 8.55
C THR A 198 24.12 2.40 8.80
N GLY A 199 23.90 1.87 10.00
CA GLY A 199 22.63 1.20 10.36
C GLY A 199 21.41 2.13 10.31
N VAL A 200 21.55 3.37 10.75
CA VAL A 200 20.47 4.37 10.70
C VAL A 200 20.18 4.77 9.26
N LEU A 201 21.22 4.94 8.43
CA LEU A 201 21.05 5.19 7.00
C LEU A 201 20.31 4.04 6.29
N VAL A 202 20.65 2.79 6.61
CA VAL A 202 19.93 1.62 6.08
C VAL A 202 18.45 1.65 6.46
N GLY A 203 18.14 2.10 7.68
CA GLY A 203 16.76 2.34 8.13
C GLY A 203 16.02 3.36 7.26
N TYR A 204 16.61 4.53 7.03
CA TYR A 204 16.04 5.55 6.13
C TYR A 204 15.89 5.03 4.69
N MET A 205 16.87 4.29 4.16
CA MET A 205 16.78 3.70 2.82
C MET A 205 15.63 2.69 2.72
N ALA A 206 15.51 1.79 3.70
CA ALA A 206 14.46 0.79 3.73
C ALA A 206 13.07 1.44 3.86
N GLY A 207 12.89 2.38 4.79
CA GLY A 207 11.64 3.13 4.93
C GLY A 207 11.28 3.92 3.67
N THR A 208 12.26 4.58 3.05
CA THR A 208 12.07 5.28 1.76
C THR A 208 11.63 4.32 0.66
N LEU A 209 12.27 3.17 0.53
CA LEU A 209 11.94 2.17 -0.49
C LEU A 209 10.49 1.69 -0.32
N VAL A 210 10.08 1.36 0.90
CA VAL A 210 8.70 0.95 1.22
C VAL A 210 7.73 2.08 0.86
N MET A 211 7.99 3.31 1.30
CA MET A 211 7.12 4.45 1.04
C MET A 211 6.89 4.68 -0.46
N TYR A 212 7.95 4.70 -1.26
CA TYR A 212 7.84 4.93 -2.70
C TYR A 212 7.24 3.73 -3.45
N ALA A 213 7.56 2.50 -3.05
CA ALA A 213 6.93 1.31 -3.64
C ALA A 213 5.42 1.30 -3.40
N VAL A 214 4.99 1.64 -2.17
CA VAL A 214 3.58 1.72 -1.81
C VAL A 214 2.88 2.90 -2.49
N ALA A 215 3.54 4.06 -2.60
CA ALA A 215 3.02 5.20 -3.35
C ALA A 215 2.72 4.85 -4.82
N ILE A 216 3.58 4.05 -5.46
CA ILE A 216 3.36 3.56 -6.82
C ILE A 216 2.22 2.54 -6.83
N GLY A 217 2.27 1.52 -5.97
CA GLY A 217 1.26 0.44 -5.93
C GLY A 217 -0.15 0.94 -5.59
N ALA A 218 -0.28 1.96 -4.74
CA ALA A 218 -1.56 2.51 -4.32
C ALA A 218 -2.38 3.12 -5.48
N ALA A 219 -1.74 3.47 -6.60
CA ALA A 219 -2.44 3.94 -7.80
C ALA A 219 -3.39 2.86 -8.36
N GLU A 220 -3.01 1.60 -8.33
CA GLU A 220 -3.87 0.49 -8.77
C GLU A 220 -5.05 0.29 -7.82
N PHE A 221 -4.85 0.44 -6.52
CA PHE A 221 -5.94 0.38 -5.53
C PHE A 221 -6.93 1.54 -5.71
N GLN A 222 -6.47 2.73 -6.11
CA GLN A 222 -7.34 3.85 -6.45
C GLN A 222 -8.16 3.59 -7.72
N LEU A 223 -7.54 2.98 -8.74
CA LEU A 223 -8.27 2.55 -9.93
C LEU A 223 -9.31 1.47 -9.58
N LEU A 224 -8.96 0.49 -8.74
CA LEU A 224 -9.90 -0.51 -8.24
C LEU A 224 -11.06 0.14 -7.49
N ALA A 225 -10.79 1.13 -6.64
CA ALA A 225 -11.83 1.88 -5.94
C ALA A 225 -12.78 2.52 -6.96
N TYR A 226 -12.24 3.30 -7.90
CA TYR A 226 -13.02 3.90 -8.97
C TYR A 226 -13.91 2.87 -9.70
N CYS A 227 -13.34 1.74 -10.10
CA CYS A 227 -14.06 0.69 -10.82
C CYS A 227 -15.18 0.06 -9.98
N ARG A 228 -14.93 -0.29 -8.71
CA ARG A 228 -15.95 -0.86 -7.80
C ARG A 228 -17.09 0.12 -7.53
N PHE A 229 -16.80 1.42 -7.50
CA PHE A 229 -17.84 2.44 -7.30
C PHE A 229 -18.64 2.71 -8.58
N LYS A 230 -18.00 2.67 -9.75
CA LYS A 230 -18.61 3.02 -11.05
C LYS A 230 -19.29 1.86 -11.77
N PHE A 231 -18.70 0.67 -11.75
CA PHE A 231 -19.09 -0.45 -12.60
C PHE A 231 -19.56 -1.65 -11.77
N PRO A 232 -20.82 -2.10 -11.94
CA PRO A 232 -21.34 -3.26 -11.22
C PRO A 232 -20.55 -4.55 -11.45
N SER A 233 -19.93 -4.73 -12.62
CA SER A 233 -19.25 -6.00 -12.94
C SER A 233 -17.93 -6.22 -12.18
N PHE A 234 -17.43 -5.20 -11.47
CA PHE A 234 -16.30 -5.31 -10.55
C PHE A 234 -16.70 -5.82 -9.17
N TYR A 235 -18.00 -5.98 -8.92
CA TYR A 235 -18.52 -6.60 -7.70
C TYR A 235 -18.61 -8.12 -7.88
N ILE A 236 -18.02 -8.86 -6.93
CA ILE A 236 -18.06 -10.32 -6.90
C ILE A 236 -18.97 -10.76 -5.74
N SER A 237 -19.97 -11.60 -5.96
CA SER A 237 -20.80 -12.09 -4.85
C SER A 237 -20.08 -13.18 -4.05
N TRP A 238 -20.44 -13.35 -2.77
CA TRP A 238 -19.91 -14.45 -1.95
C TRP A 238 -20.27 -15.82 -2.55
N GLU A 239 -21.49 -15.94 -3.08
CA GLU A 239 -22.02 -17.15 -3.69
C GLU A 239 -21.29 -17.51 -4.99
N GLU A 240 -21.04 -16.51 -5.86
CA GLU A 240 -20.24 -16.69 -7.08
C GLU A 240 -18.82 -17.14 -6.72
N HIS A 241 -18.17 -16.48 -5.77
CA HIS A 241 -16.82 -16.81 -5.32
C HIS A 241 -16.73 -18.22 -4.73
N GLU A 242 -17.66 -18.59 -3.84
CA GLU A 242 -17.65 -19.92 -3.22
C GLU A 242 -17.91 -21.01 -4.28
N ARG A 243 -18.78 -20.78 -5.26
CA ARG A 243 -18.99 -21.71 -6.37
C ARG A 243 -17.71 -21.92 -7.18
N GLU A 244 -17.04 -20.83 -7.59
CA GLU A 244 -15.78 -20.90 -8.35
C GLU A 244 -14.69 -21.66 -7.55
N ARG A 245 -14.60 -21.40 -6.25
CA ARG A 245 -13.70 -22.09 -5.33
C ARG A 245 -13.98 -23.59 -5.24
N GLN A 246 -15.25 -23.99 -5.08
CA GLN A 246 -15.62 -25.41 -5.01
C GLN A 246 -15.33 -26.15 -6.32
N GLU A 247 -15.59 -25.53 -7.47
CA GLU A 247 -15.25 -26.10 -8.77
C GLU A 247 -13.73 -26.26 -8.95
N PHE A 248 -12.95 -25.27 -8.52
CA PHE A 248 -11.50 -25.36 -8.55
C PHE A 248 -10.98 -26.53 -7.68
N LEU A 249 -11.47 -26.66 -6.45
CA LEU A 249 -11.11 -27.75 -5.54
C LEU A 249 -11.48 -29.12 -6.11
N LYS A 250 -12.64 -29.23 -6.78
CA LYS A 250 -13.05 -30.46 -7.47
C LYS A 250 -12.08 -30.82 -8.59
N ARG A 251 -11.76 -29.88 -9.49
CA ARG A 251 -10.79 -30.10 -10.58
C ARG A 251 -9.38 -30.42 -10.08
N TYR A 252 -9.00 -29.87 -8.93
CA TYR A 252 -7.71 -30.18 -8.31
C TYR A 252 -7.66 -31.61 -7.80
N LYS A 253 -8.69 -32.06 -7.05
CA LYS A 253 -8.80 -33.45 -6.60
C LYS A 253 -8.80 -34.44 -7.75
N GLU A 254 -9.58 -34.19 -8.81
CA GLU A 254 -9.61 -35.05 -10.00
C GLU A 254 -8.23 -35.17 -10.68
N ARG A 255 -7.43 -34.09 -10.69
CA ARG A 255 -6.07 -34.11 -11.24
C ARG A 255 -5.11 -34.92 -10.37
N GLU A 256 -5.17 -34.76 -9.06
CA GLU A 256 -4.31 -35.50 -8.13
C GLU A 256 -4.65 -37.00 -8.12
N GLU A 257 -5.94 -37.36 -8.22
CA GLU A 257 -6.37 -38.76 -8.36
C GLU A 257 -5.89 -39.39 -9.67
N LYS A 258 -5.89 -38.66 -10.79
CA LYS A 258 -5.34 -39.15 -12.07
C LYS A 258 -3.84 -39.41 -11.98
N LYS A 259 -3.06 -38.46 -11.43
CA LYS A 259 -1.62 -38.65 -11.22
C LYS A 259 -1.33 -39.84 -10.32
N ALA A 260 -2.10 -40.03 -9.25
CA ALA A 260 -1.93 -41.16 -8.33
C ALA A 260 -2.22 -42.52 -8.99
N LYS A 261 -3.08 -42.55 -10.02
CA LYS A 261 -3.37 -43.75 -10.82
C LYS A 261 -2.31 -44.01 -11.90
N GLU A 262 -1.65 -42.98 -12.42
CA GLU A 262 -0.57 -43.09 -13.43
C GLU A 262 0.78 -43.54 -12.83
N ILE A 263 0.96 -43.38 -11.52
CA ILE A 263 2.19 -43.77 -10.78
C ILE A 263 2.12 -45.23 -10.25
N LYS A 264 0.95 -45.88 -10.33
CA LYS A 264 0.75 -47.29 -9.98
C LYS A 264 0.76 -48.19 -11.21
#